data_AF-A6IHA9-F1
#
_entry.id   AF-A6IHA9-F1
#
_cell.length_a   1.000
_cell.length_b   1.000
_cell.length_c   1.000
_cell.angle_alpha   90.00
_cell.angle_beta   90.00
_cell.angle_gamma   90.00
#
_symmetry.space_group_name_H-M   'P 1'
#
loop_
_entity.id
_entity.type
_entity.pdbx_description
1 polymer ?
#
loop_
_entity_poly.entity_id
_entity_poly.type
_entity_poly.pdbx_seq_one_letter_code
_entity_poly.pdbx_strand_id
1 'polypeptide(L)'
;MDNEAKSVVLMNNLGKSDGVPVPDKYSLEPVAAEFKSLLGKDVLFLKDCVGPEVENACANPAAGIVILLENLRFHVEKEGKRNNASGNKVKAEPAKIDAS
;
A
#
# COMPACT_ATOMS: atom_id res chain seq x y z
N MET A 1 -19.51 4.23 -9.79
CA MET A 1 -18.52 3.53 -10.64
C MET A 1 -19.29 2.87 -11.75
N ASP A 2 -18.69 2.73 -12.93
CA ASP A 2 -19.44 2.37 -14.14
C ASP A 2 -19.97 0.92 -14.11
N ASN A 3 -19.37 0.06 -13.28
CA ASN A 3 -19.73 -1.34 -13.10
C ASN A 3 -20.30 -1.65 -11.70
N GLU A 4 -21.06 -0.73 -11.10
CA GLU A 4 -21.74 -0.92 -9.79
C GLU A 4 -20.83 -1.23 -8.57
N ALA A 5 -19.51 -1.18 -8.75
CA ALA A 5 -18.57 -1.33 -7.64
C ALA A 5 -18.80 -0.25 -6.56
N LYS A 6 -18.87 -0.68 -5.30
CA LYS A 6 -19.01 0.22 -4.15
C LYS A 6 -17.73 1.03 -3.92
N SER A 7 -16.57 0.44 -4.15
CA SER A 7 -15.27 1.09 -4.07
C SER A 7 -14.23 0.36 -4.94
N VAL A 8 -13.08 0.99 -5.12
CA VAL A 8 -11.91 0.42 -5.80
C VAL A 8 -10.72 0.59 -4.87
N VAL A 9 -10.02 -0.50 -4.57
CA VAL A 9 -8.78 -0.48 -3.81
C VAL A 9 -7.62 -0.61 -4.78
N LEU A 10 -6.71 0.37 -4.74
CA LEU A 10 -5.52 0.44 -5.56
C LEU A 10 -4.30 0.15 -4.70
N MET A 11 -3.46 -0.73 -5.23
CA MET A 11 -2.19 -1.10 -4.65
C MET A 11 -1.13 -0.87 -5.69
N ASN A 12 -0.07 -0.14 -5.35
CA ASN A 12 1.05 0.08 -6.24
C ASN A 12 2.37 -0.19 -5.54
N ASN A 13 3.40 -0.48 -6.34
CA ASN A 13 4.75 -0.61 -5.87
C ASN A 13 5.64 0.39 -6.59
N LEU A 14 6.50 1.09 -5.85
CA LEU A 14 7.37 2.12 -6.40
C LEU A 14 8.81 1.95 -5.88
N GLY A 15 9.78 2.06 -6.78
CA GLY A 15 11.20 2.00 -6.43
C GLY A 15 11.67 0.64 -5.90
N LYS A 16 12.77 0.64 -5.16
CA LYS A 16 13.29 -0.51 -4.39
C LYS A 16 13.57 -0.02 -2.98
N SER A 17 12.84 -0.57 -2.01
CA SER A 17 13.03 -0.29 -0.59
C SER A 17 13.84 -1.38 0.11
N ASP A 18 14.08 -2.54 -0.54
CA ASP A 18 14.66 -3.73 0.08
C ASP A 18 13.96 -4.09 1.41
N GLY A 19 12.64 -3.88 1.45
CA GLY A 19 11.80 -4.02 2.64
C GLY A 19 11.96 -2.94 3.72
N VAL A 20 12.70 -1.86 3.49
CA VAL A 20 12.83 -0.72 4.40
C VAL A 20 11.97 0.45 3.91
N PRO A 21 11.00 0.97 4.69
CA PRO A 21 10.23 2.12 4.28
C PRO A 21 11.11 3.32 3.91
N VAL A 22 10.94 3.88 2.70
CA VAL A 22 11.61 5.12 2.25
C VAL A 22 10.54 6.12 1.76
N PRO A 23 9.69 6.66 2.66
CA PRO A 23 8.53 7.46 2.28
C PRO A 23 8.91 8.71 1.48
N ASP A 24 10.00 9.38 1.85
CA ASP A 24 10.46 10.62 1.20
C ASP A 24 10.78 10.47 -0.29
N LYS A 25 11.09 9.25 -0.75
CA LYS A 25 11.42 8.97 -2.16
C LYS A 25 10.37 8.15 -2.88
N TYR A 26 9.68 7.27 -2.16
CA TYR A 26 8.85 6.23 -2.77
C TYR A 26 7.44 6.14 -2.19
N SER A 27 6.99 7.16 -1.43
CA SER A 27 5.58 7.27 -1.03
C SER A 27 4.68 7.51 -2.25
N LEU A 28 3.48 6.96 -2.17
CA LEU A 28 2.40 7.16 -3.13
C LEU A 28 1.49 8.34 -2.77
N GLU A 29 1.74 9.04 -1.66
CA GLU A 29 0.99 10.24 -1.26
C GLU A 29 0.88 11.31 -2.38
N PRO A 30 1.96 11.71 -3.08
CA PRO A 30 1.85 12.67 -4.18
C PRO A 30 1.05 12.11 -5.36
N VAL A 31 1.07 10.80 -5.56
CA VAL A 31 0.26 10.13 -6.59
C VAL A 31 -1.22 10.20 -6.24
N ALA A 32 -1.58 10.05 -4.96
CA ALA A 32 -2.97 10.14 -4.50
C ALA A 32 -3.61 11.49 -4.84
N ALA A 33 -2.87 12.58 -4.62
CA ALA A 33 -3.32 13.93 -4.92
C ALA A 33 -3.57 14.12 -6.43
N GLU A 34 -2.65 13.66 -7.27
CA GLU A 34 -2.79 13.71 -8.73
C GLU A 34 -3.96 12.83 -9.21
N PHE A 35 -4.11 11.63 -8.64
CA PHE A 35 -5.17 10.70 -9.00
C PHE A 35 -6.55 11.27 -8.68
N LYS A 36 -6.69 11.98 -7.55
CA LYS A 36 -7.91 12.70 -7.20
C LYS A 36 -8.28 13.76 -8.25
N SER A 37 -7.29 14.53 -8.70
CA SER A 37 -7.46 15.55 -9.74
C SER A 37 -7.89 14.94 -11.09
N LEU A 38 -7.21 13.89 -11.53
CA LEU A 38 -7.47 13.23 -12.82
C LEU A 38 -8.80 12.47 -12.86
N LEU A 39 -9.16 11.79 -11.78
CA LEU A 39 -10.40 11.01 -11.72
C LEU A 39 -11.63 11.86 -11.42
N GLY A 40 -11.46 13.05 -10.84
CA GLY A 40 -12.58 13.86 -10.32
C GLY A 40 -13.41 13.13 -9.25
N LYS A 41 -12.78 12.21 -8.51
CA LYS A 41 -13.40 11.39 -7.46
C LYS A 41 -12.60 11.49 -6.18
N ASP A 42 -13.26 11.29 -5.05
CA ASP A 42 -12.55 11.20 -3.78
C ASP A 42 -11.66 9.96 -3.74
N VAL A 43 -10.39 10.23 -3.40
CA VAL A 43 -9.35 9.23 -3.17
C VAL A 43 -9.01 9.28 -1.69
N LEU A 44 -9.23 8.16 -0.99
CA LEU A 44 -8.76 7.93 0.37
C LEU A 44 -7.36 7.33 0.29
N PHE A 45 -6.35 8.09 0.69
CA PHE A 45 -4.99 7.58 0.81
C PHE A 45 -4.76 7.01 2.20
N LEU A 46 -4.26 5.77 2.28
CA LEU A 46 -3.85 5.14 3.52
C LEU A 46 -2.33 5.04 3.56
N LYS A 47 -1.73 5.43 4.69
CA LYS A 47 -0.27 5.44 4.89
C LYS A 47 0.33 4.05 5.10
N ASP A 48 -0.50 3.02 5.04
CA ASP A 48 -0.12 1.64 5.13
C ASP A 48 -0.90 0.82 4.08
N CYS A 49 -0.43 -0.39 3.81
CA CYS A 49 -1.09 -1.37 2.95
C CYS A 49 -1.63 -2.58 3.72
N VAL A 50 -1.34 -2.69 5.01
CA VAL A 50 -1.84 -3.72 5.91
C VAL A 50 -2.22 -3.11 7.27
N GLY A 51 -2.95 -3.87 8.08
CA GLY A 51 -3.30 -3.48 9.44
C GLY A 51 -4.73 -2.95 9.59
N PRO A 52 -5.14 -2.64 10.83
CA PRO A 52 -6.55 -2.44 11.18
C PRO A 52 -7.16 -1.21 10.50
N GLU A 53 -6.38 -0.17 10.20
CA GLU A 53 -6.87 1.01 9.47
C GLU A 53 -7.26 0.64 8.03
N VAL A 54 -6.43 -0.16 7.36
CA VAL A 54 -6.68 -0.64 5.99
C VAL A 54 -7.90 -1.56 5.95
N GLU A 55 -7.98 -2.49 6.89
CA GLU A 55 -9.11 -3.41 7.02
C GLU A 55 -10.43 -2.65 7.26
N ASN A 56 -10.44 -1.68 8.19
CA ASN A 56 -11.63 -0.88 8.47
C ASN A 56 -12.07 -0.04 7.27
N ALA A 57 -11.12 0.58 6.57
CA ALA A 57 -11.41 1.35 5.36
C ALA A 57 -11.97 0.47 4.23
N CYS A 58 -11.50 -0.76 4.11
CA CYS A 58 -11.99 -1.72 3.11
C CYS A 58 -13.30 -2.41 3.50
N ALA A 59 -13.59 -2.56 4.80
CA ALA A 59 -14.77 -3.23 5.30
C ALA A 59 -16.05 -2.44 5.02
N ASN A 60 -16.01 -1.11 5.17
CA ASN A 60 -17.17 -0.26 4.88
C ASN A 60 -16.80 1.04 4.15
N PRO A 61 -16.40 0.96 2.88
CA PRO A 61 -16.03 2.13 2.11
C PRO A 61 -17.26 2.94 1.72
N ALA A 62 -17.08 4.25 1.59
CA ALA A 62 -18.09 5.14 1.01
C ALA A 62 -18.37 4.75 -0.45
N ALA A 63 -19.61 4.91 -0.92
CA ALA A 63 -19.98 4.54 -2.27
C ALA A 63 -19.26 5.41 -3.31
N GLY A 64 -18.59 4.78 -4.27
CA GLY A 64 -17.85 5.44 -5.34
C GLY A 64 -16.47 5.97 -4.95
N ILE A 65 -15.97 5.63 -3.76
CA ILE A 65 -14.64 6.03 -3.31
C ILE A 65 -13.54 5.17 -3.94
N VAL A 66 -12.38 5.77 -4.18
CA VAL A 66 -11.15 5.06 -4.51
C VAL A 66 -10.26 5.06 -3.28
N ILE A 67 -9.76 3.90 -2.88
CA ILE A 67 -8.80 3.75 -1.79
C ILE A 67 -7.44 3.49 -2.42
N LEU A 68 -6.44 4.30 -2.11
CA LEU A 68 -5.07 4.09 -2.53
C LEU A 68 -4.23 3.75 -1.31
N LEU A 69 -3.62 2.56 -1.30
CA LEU A 69 -2.74 2.12 -0.23
C LEU A 69 -1.30 2.60 -0.47
N GLU A 70 -0.54 2.72 0.61
CA GLU A 70 0.88 3.02 0.53
C GLU A 70 1.68 1.89 -0.16
N ASN A 71 2.88 2.24 -0.60
CA ASN A 71 3.80 1.38 -1.32
C ASN A 71 3.99 0.02 -0.64
N LEU A 72 3.54 -1.03 -1.32
CA LEU A 72 3.62 -2.43 -0.86
C LEU A 72 5.04 -2.85 -0.47
N ARG A 73 6.07 -2.23 -1.06
CA ARG A 73 7.47 -2.58 -0.82
C ARG A 73 8.01 -2.07 0.51
N PHE A 74 7.23 -1.27 1.25
CA PHE A 74 7.58 -0.88 2.62
C PHE A 74 7.40 -2.03 3.61
N HIS A 75 6.73 -3.11 3.20
CA HIS A 75 6.57 -4.33 3.99
C HIS A 75 7.51 -5.43 3.49
N VAL A 76 8.45 -5.84 4.35
CA VAL A 76 9.43 -6.91 4.07
C VAL A 76 8.75 -8.20 3.64
N GLU A 77 7.58 -8.51 4.23
CA GLU A 77 6.79 -9.69 3.92
C GLU A 77 6.30 -9.72 2.47
N LYS A 78 6.12 -8.55 1.84
CA LYS A 78 5.70 -8.42 0.44
C LYS A 78 6.88 -8.39 -0.54
N GLU A 79 8.04 -7.83 -0.17
CA GLU A 79 9.24 -7.87 -1.03
C GLU A 79 9.96 -9.24 -0.99
N GLY A 80 9.76 -10.03 0.07
CA GLY A 80 10.34 -11.39 0.22
C GLY A 80 11.87 -11.43 0.30
N LYS A 81 12.53 -10.26 0.32
CA LYS A 81 13.99 -10.09 0.32
C LYS A 81 14.31 -8.87 1.18
N ARG A 82 15.25 -9.04 2.11
CA ARG A 82 15.87 -7.93 2.84
C ARG A 82 17.37 -8.00 2.60
N ASN A 83 17.98 -6.88 2.23
CA ASN A 83 19.43 -6.78 2.24
C ASN A 83 19.88 -6.45 3.66
N ASN A 84 20.83 -7.19 4.21
CA ASN A 84 21.44 -6.81 5.48
C ASN A 84 22.32 -5.55 5.31
N ALA A 85 22.78 -4.96 6.42
CA ALA A 85 23.64 -3.76 6.40
C ALA A 85 24.95 -3.92 5.59
N SER A 86 25.27 -5.14 5.14
CA SER A 86 26.44 -5.48 4.34
C SER A 86 26.11 -5.83 2.88
N GLY A 87 24.87 -5.60 2.42
CA GLY A 87 24.46 -5.80 1.01
C GLY A 87 24.20 -7.25 0.60
N ASN A 88 24.18 -8.19 1.56
CA ASN A 88 23.87 -9.59 1.27
C ASN A 88 22.36 -9.84 1.30
N LYS A 89 21.88 -10.60 0.30
CA LYS A 89 20.48 -11.01 0.16
C LYS A 89 20.10 -11.98 1.27
N VAL A 90 19.28 -11.55 2.22
CA VAL A 90 18.68 -12.41 3.22
C VAL A 90 17.23 -12.66 2.80
N LYS A 91 16.88 -13.94 2.63
CA LYS A 91 15.49 -14.36 2.42
C LYS A 91 14.75 -14.14 3.73
N ALA A 92 13.65 -13.38 3.72
CA ALA A 92 12.81 -13.26 4.90
C ALA A 92 12.22 -14.65 5.21
N GLU A 93 12.54 -15.20 6.38
CA GLU A 93 11.81 -16.35 6.90
C GLU A 93 10.37 -15.89 7.21
N PRO A 94 9.34 -16.67 6.82
CA PRO A 94 7.96 -16.34 7.13
C PRO A 94 7.73 -16.51 8.63
N ALA A 95 7.98 -15.44 9.40
CA ALA A 95 7.62 -15.41 10.81
C ALA A 95 6.10 -15.23 10.91
N LYS A 96 5.41 -16.38 11.01
CA LYS A 96 4.04 -16.57 11.53
C LYS A 96 3.02 -15.46 11.21
N ILE A 97 2.31 -15.69 10.11
CA ILE A 97 0.88 -15.46 10.00
C ILE A 97 0.17 -16.08 11.23
N ASP A 98 -0.08 -15.29 12.26
CA ASP A 98 -1.19 -15.53 13.18
C ASP A 98 -2.20 -14.41 12.97
N ALA A 99 -3.34 -14.79 12.40
CA ALA A 99 -4.54 -13.99 12.39
C ALA A 99 -4.95 -13.72 13.85
N SER A 100 -5.21 -12.46 14.19
CA SER A 100 -5.96 -12.08 15.37
C SER A 100 -6.70 -10.78 15.11
#